data_AF-A0A5S3WS29-F1
#
_entry.id   AF-A0A5S3WS29-F1
#
_cell.length_a   1.000
_cell.length_b   1.000
_cell.length_c   1.000
_cell.angle_alpha   90.00
_cell.angle_beta   90.00
_cell.angle_gamma   90.00
#
_symmetry.space_group_name_H-M   'P 1'
#
loop_
_entity.id
_entity.type
_entity.pdbx_description
1 polymer ?
#
loop_
_entity_poly.entity_id
_entity_poly.type
_entity_poly.pdbx_seq_one_letter_code
_entity_poly.pdbx_strand_id
1 'polypeptide(L)'
;MEEKIARICWNDNDWKKPSGTRGKSQTEGLFEFDNGFGFEEWLFDFETLVDGYKYAFLQPVNTTNHAHAGCRYAIHLYVYDKFKAKNISIAKIASVECLTEKEAKAAYDKLHQSSVIESMVKDVEVVGGNTSPLTTLPPINCFNIRFKPQDVKFISIDDFHSFHELTRYNLYENKHSSKQLFVGFDSEDQLLDDVTEIMNSDVSETERETLMKARVGQGKYRKNVIRVWGNEACAVTLNSVREVLIASHIKAWKDCSDSTERLDGANGILLEATLDKLFDSHLMSLFYKKKNEFEIRFSHSILRKLPKYYKDLAGFTVNIDCMSHDEAARFSSYMEHHNALFQSKCEK
;
A
#
# COMPACT_ATOMS: atom_id res chain seq x y z
N MET A 1 -26.32 6.03 -3.19
CA MET A 1 -26.18 4.56 -3.17
C MET A 1 -25.87 4.17 -1.73
N GLU A 2 -26.42 3.09 -1.22
CA GLU A 2 -26.17 2.68 0.16
C GLU A 2 -24.71 2.26 0.35
N GLU A 3 -24.06 2.76 1.40
CA GLU A 3 -22.67 2.44 1.71
C GLU A 3 -22.58 1.26 2.66
N LYS A 4 -21.76 0.28 2.28
CA LYS A 4 -21.52 -0.93 3.06
C LYS A 4 -20.04 -1.12 3.37
N ILE A 5 -19.74 -1.90 4.41
CA ILE A 5 -18.39 -2.30 4.76
C ILE A 5 -18.31 -3.83 4.72
N ALA A 6 -17.29 -4.37 4.07
CA ALA A 6 -17.07 -5.80 3.89
C ALA A 6 -15.61 -6.18 4.18
N ARG A 7 -15.43 -7.26 4.93
CA ARG A 7 -14.12 -7.87 5.12
C ARG A 7 -13.81 -8.80 3.95
N ILE A 8 -12.58 -8.75 3.46
CA ILE A 8 -12.03 -9.71 2.50
C ILE A 8 -10.91 -10.55 3.11
N CYS A 9 -10.62 -11.68 2.48
CA CYS A 9 -9.47 -12.52 2.79
C CYS A 9 -8.15 -11.76 2.70
N TRP A 10 -7.13 -12.26 3.40
CA TRP A 10 -5.78 -11.74 3.28
C TRP A 10 -5.12 -12.24 2.00
N ASN A 11 -4.37 -11.39 1.29
CA ASN A 11 -3.57 -11.75 0.11
C ASN A 11 -2.25 -10.91 -0.04
N ASP A 12 -1.13 -11.50 -0.50
CA ASP A 12 0.16 -10.81 -0.82
C ASP A 12 0.38 -10.61 -2.32
N ASN A 13 -0.51 -11.15 -3.13
CA ASN A 13 -0.52 -10.99 -4.58
C ASN A 13 -1.50 -9.89 -5.01
N ASP A 14 -1.68 -8.85 -4.19
CA ASP A 14 -2.55 -7.68 -4.42
C ASP A 14 -4.02 -8.04 -4.76
N TRP A 15 -4.52 -9.18 -4.26
CA TRP A 15 -5.82 -9.77 -4.60
C TRP A 15 -6.01 -9.96 -6.12
N LYS A 16 -4.92 -10.29 -6.82
CA LYS A 16 -4.94 -10.67 -8.23
C LYS A 16 -4.92 -12.18 -8.45
N LYS A 17 -4.45 -12.95 -7.46
CA LYS A 17 -4.38 -14.42 -7.50
C LYS A 17 -4.14 -14.99 -6.09
N PRO A 18 -4.35 -16.29 -5.86
CA PRO A 18 -4.20 -16.91 -4.54
C PRO A 18 -2.79 -16.79 -3.97
N SER A 19 -2.69 -16.62 -2.65
CA SER A 19 -1.41 -16.61 -1.89
C SER A 19 -1.07 -17.94 -1.21
N GLY A 20 -1.90 -18.98 -1.38
CA GLY A 20 -1.77 -20.24 -0.64
C GLY A 20 -2.05 -20.08 0.85
N THR A 21 -1.45 -20.92 1.71
CA THR A 21 -1.72 -20.92 3.16
C THR A 21 -1.02 -19.81 3.94
N ARG A 22 -0.09 -19.08 3.31
CA ARG A 22 0.70 -18.02 3.95
C ARG A 22 -0.19 -16.84 4.34
N GLY A 23 -0.17 -16.47 5.62
CA GLY A 23 -0.93 -15.33 6.15
C GLY A 23 -2.43 -15.58 6.44
N LYS A 24 -2.99 -16.70 5.97
CA LYS A 24 -4.43 -17.03 6.11
C LYS A 24 -4.82 -17.60 7.48
N SER A 25 -6.13 -17.75 7.72
CA SER A 25 -6.67 -18.34 8.96
C SER A 25 -6.21 -19.79 9.12
N GLN A 26 -5.70 -20.17 10.30
CA GLN A 26 -5.34 -21.56 10.64
C GLN A 26 -6.49 -22.30 11.34
N THR A 27 -7.72 -21.80 11.18
CA THR A 27 -8.88 -22.36 11.87
C THR A 27 -9.47 -23.45 10.99
N GLU A 28 -9.45 -24.69 11.49
CA GLU A 28 -10.07 -25.84 10.84
C GLU A 28 -11.57 -25.61 10.57
N GLY A 29 -12.06 -26.10 9.42
CA GLY A 29 -13.46 -25.96 9.01
C GLY A 29 -13.81 -24.63 8.31
N LEU A 30 -12.81 -23.80 8.01
CA LEU A 30 -12.99 -22.63 7.15
C LEU A 30 -12.62 -22.97 5.71
N PHE A 31 -13.39 -22.45 4.74
CA PHE A 31 -13.18 -22.70 3.32
C PHE A 31 -11.73 -22.50 2.86
N GLU A 32 -11.10 -21.38 3.27
CA GLU A 32 -9.71 -21.07 2.92
C GLU A 32 -8.70 -22.06 3.51
N PHE A 33 -8.98 -22.59 4.70
CA PHE A 33 -8.13 -23.58 5.35
C PHE A 33 -8.24 -24.93 4.65
N ASP A 34 -9.47 -25.35 4.34
CA ASP A 34 -9.75 -26.65 3.73
C ASP A 34 -9.33 -26.70 2.25
N ASN A 35 -9.31 -25.57 1.55
CA ASN A 35 -9.03 -25.51 0.11
C ASN A 35 -7.74 -24.78 -0.27
N GLY A 36 -7.09 -24.07 0.66
CA GLY A 36 -5.84 -23.34 0.41
C GLY A 36 -6.02 -21.98 -0.29
N PHE A 37 -7.25 -21.59 -0.64
CA PHE A 37 -7.56 -20.32 -1.29
C PHE A 37 -8.96 -19.78 -0.89
N GLY A 38 -9.19 -18.49 -1.11
CA GLY A 38 -10.49 -17.84 -1.04
C GLY A 38 -10.83 -17.16 -2.38
N PHE A 39 -12.10 -17.18 -2.78
CA PHE A 39 -12.54 -16.58 -4.04
C PHE A 39 -12.34 -15.06 -4.11
N GLU A 40 -12.27 -14.38 -2.95
CA GLU A 40 -11.96 -12.95 -2.84
C GLU A 40 -10.51 -12.61 -3.27
N GLU A 41 -9.64 -13.61 -3.48
CA GLU A 41 -8.23 -13.40 -3.84
C GLU A 41 -8.00 -12.99 -5.30
N TRP A 42 -9.04 -12.99 -6.14
CA TRP A 42 -9.00 -12.45 -7.51
C TRP A 42 -9.77 -11.13 -7.65
N LEU A 43 -10.18 -10.50 -6.54
CA LEU A 43 -11.06 -9.32 -6.55
C LEU A 43 -10.51 -8.18 -7.41
N PHE A 44 -9.19 -7.99 -7.46
CA PHE A 44 -8.53 -6.91 -8.21
C PHE A 44 -7.70 -7.39 -9.42
N ASP A 45 -7.93 -8.62 -9.87
CA ASP A 45 -7.44 -9.07 -11.16
C ASP A 45 -8.28 -8.45 -12.29
N PHE A 46 -7.79 -7.34 -12.84
CA PHE A 46 -8.44 -6.63 -13.94
C PHE A 46 -7.96 -7.08 -15.32
N GLU A 47 -7.19 -8.17 -15.41
CA GLU A 47 -6.82 -8.78 -16.70
C GLU A 47 -7.93 -9.73 -17.20
N THR A 48 -8.79 -10.22 -16.30
CA THR A 48 -9.84 -11.22 -16.57
C THR A 48 -11.26 -10.64 -16.71
N LEU A 49 -11.39 -9.47 -17.35
CA LEU A 49 -12.69 -8.80 -17.51
C LEU A 49 -13.58 -9.50 -18.56
N VAL A 50 -14.89 -9.52 -18.29
CA VAL A 50 -15.92 -9.98 -19.22
C VAL A 50 -16.92 -8.86 -19.45
N ASP A 51 -17.09 -8.43 -20.70
CA ASP A 51 -17.94 -7.29 -21.09
C ASP A 51 -17.58 -5.98 -20.33
N GLY A 52 -16.30 -5.80 -19.99
CA GLY A 52 -15.80 -4.66 -19.22
C GLY A 52 -16.13 -4.70 -17.72
N TYR A 53 -16.71 -5.80 -17.23
CA TYR A 53 -16.97 -6.02 -15.80
C TYR A 53 -15.98 -7.01 -15.21
N LYS A 54 -15.57 -6.75 -13.97
CA LYS A 54 -14.99 -7.75 -13.10
C LYS A 54 -16.12 -8.51 -12.43
N TYR A 55 -16.14 -9.82 -12.59
CA TYR A 55 -16.97 -10.74 -11.81
C TYR A 55 -16.13 -11.32 -10.68
N ALA A 56 -16.69 -11.29 -9.46
CA ALA A 56 -15.95 -11.68 -8.27
C ALA A 56 -16.89 -12.25 -7.20
N PHE A 57 -16.28 -12.79 -6.15
CA PHE A 57 -16.96 -13.23 -4.96
C PHE A 57 -16.69 -12.30 -3.79
N LEU A 58 -17.70 -12.09 -2.95
CA LEU A 58 -17.60 -11.39 -1.68
C LEU A 58 -18.45 -12.14 -0.64
N GLN A 59 -17.81 -12.75 0.36
CA GLN A 59 -18.47 -13.62 1.33
C GLN A 59 -19.58 -12.91 2.12
N PRO A 60 -19.43 -11.62 2.55
CA PRO A 60 -20.52 -10.85 3.16
C PRO A 60 -21.81 -10.71 2.35
N VAL A 61 -21.74 -10.83 1.02
CA VAL A 61 -22.92 -10.78 0.13
C VAL A 61 -23.61 -12.16 0.07
N ASN A 62 -22.90 -13.24 0.38
CA ASN A 62 -23.39 -14.61 0.29
C ASN A 62 -24.24 -15.03 1.50
N THR A 63 -25.45 -14.45 1.59
CA THR A 63 -26.43 -14.76 2.64
C THR A 63 -27.36 -15.90 2.21
N THR A 64 -27.73 -16.78 3.13
CA THR A 64 -28.61 -17.94 2.88
C THR A 64 -30.02 -17.58 2.37
N ASN A 65 -30.50 -16.38 2.66
CA ASN A 65 -31.79 -15.88 2.19
C ASN A 65 -31.69 -14.98 0.94
N HIS A 66 -30.50 -14.89 0.33
CA HIS A 66 -30.21 -14.04 -0.84
C HIS A 66 -30.65 -12.58 -0.67
N ALA A 67 -30.54 -12.02 0.55
CA ALA A 67 -31.05 -10.69 0.89
C ALA A 67 -30.45 -9.55 0.04
N HIS A 68 -29.29 -9.78 -0.58
CA HIS A 68 -28.59 -8.78 -1.38
C HIS A 68 -28.75 -8.99 -2.89
N ALA A 69 -29.43 -10.04 -3.36
CA ALA A 69 -29.54 -10.34 -4.79
C ALA A 69 -30.20 -9.17 -5.56
N GLY A 70 -29.54 -8.68 -6.61
CA GLY A 70 -29.99 -7.55 -7.42
C GLY A 70 -29.75 -6.17 -6.79
N CYS A 71 -29.24 -6.09 -5.56
CA CYS A 71 -28.91 -4.83 -4.91
C CYS A 71 -27.64 -4.19 -5.48
N ARG A 72 -27.52 -2.87 -5.28
CA ARG A 72 -26.32 -2.11 -5.63
C ARG A 72 -25.81 -1.30 -4.44
N TYR A 73 -24.52 -1.45 -4.14
CA TYR A 73 -23.87 -0.83 -2.98
C TYR A 73 -22.58 -0.12 -3.38
N ALA A 74 -22.23 0.93 -2.63
CA ALA A 74 -20.84 1.35 -2.53
C ALA A 74 -20.19 0.57 -1.38
N ILE A 75 -19.12 -0.18 -1.62
CA ILE A 75 -18.55 -1.10 -0.63
C ILE A 75 -17.13 -0.68 -0.25
N HIS A 76 -16.92 -0.41 1.04
CA HIS A 76 -15.61 -0.28 1.65
C HIS A 76 -15.06 -1.66 2.02
N LEU A 77 -13.89 -1.99 1.52
CA LEU A 77 -13.21 -3.25 1.73
C LEU A 77 -12.12 -3.09 2.76
N TYR A 78 -12.00 -4.08 3.66
CA TYR A 78 -10.92 -4.16 4.62
C TYR A 78 -10.44 -5.60 4.82
N VAL A 79 -9.20 -5.76 5.26
CA VAL A 79 -8.59 -7.05 5.65
C VAL A 79 -8.23 -7.01 7.12
N TYR A 80 -8.16 -8.16 7.79
CA TYR A 80 -7.52 -8.24 9.10
C TYR A 80 -6.06 -8.65 8.94
N ASP A 81 -5.14 -7.74 9.26
CA ASP A 81 -3.71 -8.03 9.31
C ASP A 81 -3.38 -8.66 10.66
N LYS A 82 -3.05 -9.95 10.63
CA LYS A 82 -2.68 -10.73 11.83
C LYS A 82 -1.35 -10.27 12.43
N PHE A 83 -0.40 -9.81 11.62
CA PHE A 83 0.92 -9.38 12.09
C PHE A 83 0.82 -8.07 12.86
N LYS A 84 -0.06 -7.18 12.41
CA LYS A 84 -0.34 -5.89 13.07
C LYS A 84 -1.52 -5.93 14.04
N ALA A 85 -2.19 -7.09 14.16
CA ALA A 85 -3.42 -7.30 14.93
C ALA A 85 -4.50 -6.23 14.70
N LYS A 86 -4.71 -5.80 13.44
CA LYS A 86 -5.61 -4.68 13.12
C LYS A 86 -6.35 -4.85 11.79
N ASN A 87 -7.52 -4.23 11.67
CA ASN A 87 -8.31 -4.15 10.44
C ASN A 87 -7.76 -3.05 9.53
N ILE A 88 -7.33 -3.38 8.32
CA ILE A 88 -6.75 -2.46 7.33
C ILE A 88 -7.72 -2.25 6.19
N SER A 89 -8.15 -1.01 5.93
CA SER A 89 -8.95 -0.69 4.74
C SER A 89 -8.09 -0.79 3.48
N ILE A 90 -8.65 -1.38 2.42
CA ILE A 90 -7.92 -1.73 1.19
C ILE A 90 -8.43 -0.92 0.00
N ALA A 91 -9.75 -0.80 -0.16
CA ALA A 91 -10.36 -0.09 -1.27
C ALA A 91 -11.79 0.30 -0.96
N LYS A 92 -12.33 1.27 -1.69
CA LYS A 92 -13.76 1.50 -1.85
C LYS A 92 -14.14 1.18 -3.30
N ILE A 93 -15.18 0.39 -3.49
CA ILE A 93 -15.79 0.17 -4.80
C ILE A 93 -17.08 1.00 -4.84
N ALA A 94 -17.13 2.03 -5.68
CA ALA A 94 -18.21 3.00 -5.71
C ALA A 94 -19.56 2.42 -6.20
N SER A 95 -19.52 1.36 -7.00
CA SER A 95 -20.72 0.71 -7.55
C SER A 95 -20.52 -0.79 -7.72
N VAL A 96 -20.88 -1.55 -6.69
CA VAL A 96 -20.95 -3.02 -6.73
C VAL A 96 -22.38 -3.46 -6.99
N GLU A 97 -22.57 -4.30 -8.00
CA GLU A 97 -23.84 -4.97 -8.28
C GLU A 97 -23.80 -6.40 -7.71
N CYS A 98 -24.72 -6.73 -6.82
CA CYS A 98 -24.90 -8.07 -6.28
C CYS A 98 -25.74 -8.90 -7.24
N LEU A 99 -25.20 -10.02 -7.70
CA LEU A 99 -25.81 -10.84 -8.74
C LEU A 99 -26.96 -11.67 -8.20
N THR A 100 -27.98 -11.86 -9.02
CA THR A 100 -28.95 -12.94 -8.86
C THR A 100 -28.33 -14.29 -9.26
N GLU A 101 -28.92 -15.41 -8.85
CA GLU A 101 -28.42 -16.74 -9.25
C GLU A 101 -28.37 -16.93 -10.78
N LYS A 102 -29.36 -16.39 -11.49
CA LYS A 102 -29.42 -16.42 -12.95
C LYS A 102 -28.26 -15.64 -13.57
N GLU A 103 -27.95 -14.47 -13.03
CA GLU A 103 -26.84 -13.64 -13.51
C GLU A 103 -25.48 -14.26 -13.17
N ALA A 104 -25.33 -14.84 -11.98
CA ALA A 104 -24.12 -15.58 -11.60
C ALA A 104 -23.89 -16.80 -12.49
N LYS A 105 -24.95 -17.55 -12.84
CA LYS A 105 -24.85 -18.65 -13.81
C LYS A 105 -24.40 -18.15 -15.18
N ALA A 106 -25.01 -17.07 -15.68
CA ALA A 106 -24.63 -16.48 -16.96
C ALA A 106 -23.19 -15.94 -16.96
N ALA A 107 -22.75 -15.34 -15.85
CA ALA A 107 -21.38 -14.89 -15.67
C ALA A 107 -20.39 -16.05 -15.70
N TYR A 108 -20.67 -17.12 -14.96
CA TYR A 108 -19.86 -18.32 -14.92
C TYR A 108 -19.69 -18.95 -16.30
N ASP A 109 -20.79 -19.05 -17.08
CA ASP A 109 -20.74 -19.60 -18.43
C ASP A 109 -19.85 -18.76 -19.36
N LYS A 110 -19.90 -17.44 -19.25
CA LYS A 110 -19.02 -16.54 -20.00
C LYS A 110 -17.56 -16.66 -19.57
N LEU A 111 -17.29 -16.70 -18.26
CA LEU A 111 -15.94 -16.85 -17.70
C LEU A 111 -15.29 -18.18 -18.10
N HIS A 112 -16.10 -19.23 -18.22
CA HIS A 112 -15.65 -20.53 -18.71
C HIS A 112 -15.32 -20.48 -20.21
N GLN A 113 -16.10 -19.76 -21.02
CA GLN A 113 -15.83 -19.57 -22.45
C GLN A 113 -14.60 -18.70 -22.72
N SER A 114 -14.26 -17.79 -21.80
CA SER A 114 -13.07 -16.92 -21.90
C SER A 114 -11.82 -17.48 -21.21
N SER A 115 -11.81 -18.78 -20.86
CA SER A 115 -10.70 -19.47 -20.17
C SER A 115 -10.27 -18.85 -18.82
N VAL A 116 -11.10 -17.99 -18.22
CA VAL A 116 -10.76 -17.36 -16.92
C VAL A 116 -10.77 -18.40 -15.81
N ILE A 117 -11.77 -19.29 -15.80
CA ILE A 117 -11.85 -20.39 -14.83
C ILE A 117 -10.63 -21.32 -14.96
N GLU A 118 -10.18 -21.61 -16.19
CA GLU A 118 -8.99 -22.43 -16.43
C GLU A 118 -7.72 -21.75 -15.89
N SER A 119 -7.62 -20.43 -16.01
CA SER A 119 -6.53 -19.65 -15.40
C SER A 119 -6.58 -19.72 -13.86
N MET A 120 -7.77 -19.56 -13.27
CA MET A 120 -7.95 -19.66 -11.82
C MET A 120 -7.59 -21.06 -11.30
N VAL A 121 -7.91 -22.12 -12.05
CA VAL A 121 -7.51 -23.50 -11.71
C VAL A 121 -5.98 -23.60 -11.64
N LYS A 122 -5.26 -23.10 -12.66
CA LYS A 122 -3.79 -23.10 -12.67
C LYS A 122 -3.20 -22.30 -11.50
N ASP A 123 -3.77 -21.15 -11.20
CA ASP A 123 -3.34 -20.33 -10.06
C ASP A 123 -3.47 -21.08 -8.73
N VAL A 124 -4.57 -21.82 -8.53
CA VAL A 124 -4.79 -22.65 -7.34
C VAL A 124 -3.81 -23.82 -7.29
N GLU A 125 -3.54 -24.48 -8.42
CA GLU A 125 -2.53 -25.56 -8.51
C GLU A 125 -1.14 -25.08 -8.13
N VAL A 126 -0.73 -23.89 -8.58
CA VAL A 126 0.58 -23.28 -8.29
C VAL A 126 0.80 -23.11 -6.78
N VAL A 127 -0.25 -22.81 -6.02
CA VAL A 127 -0.17 -22.67 -4.56
C VAL A 127 -0.50 -23.96 -3.80
N GLY A 128 -0.70 -25.08 -4.51
CA GLY A 128 -1.04 -26.38 -3.93
C GLY A 128 -2.44 -26.45 -3.31
N GLY A 129 -3.37 -25.61 -3.76
CA GLY A 129 -4.76 -25.59 -3.28
C GLY A 129 -5.66 -26.63 -3.96
N ASN A 130 -6.86 -26.82 -3.41
CA ASN A 130 -7.89 -27.69 -3.97
C ASN A 130 -8.65 -26.97 -5.08
N THR A 131 -8.55 -27.44 -6.32
CA THR A 131 -9.21 -26.81 -7.49
C THR A 131 -10.69 -27.16 -7.63
N SER A 132 -11.15 -28.24 -7.00
CA SER A 132 -12.51 -28.77 -7.12
C SER A 132 -13.61 -27.71 -6.90
N PRO A 133 -13.53 -26.79 -5.92
CA PRO A 133 -14.58 -25.79 -5.72
C PRO A 133 -14.83 -24.87 -6.91
N LEU A 134 -13.83 -24.62 -7.78
CA LEU A 134 -13.98 -23.75 -8.95
C LEU A 134 -14.96 -24.31 -9.98
N THR A 135 -15.16 -25.63 -9.99
CA THR A 135 -15.99 -26.32 -10.99
C THR A 135 -17.19 -27.05 -10.39
N THR A 136 -17.19 -27.30 -9.08
CA THR A 136 -18.24 -28.08 -8.39
C THR A 136 -19.21 -27.24 -7.58
N LEU A 137 -18.81 -26.04 -7.13
CA LEU A 137 -19.71 -25.16 -6.40
C LEU A 137 -20.75 -24.53 -7.33
N PRO A 138 -21.96 -24.22 -6.82
CA PRO A 138 -22.92 -23.42 -7.54
C PRO A 138 -22.28 -22.09 -7.99
N PRO A 139 -22.55 -21.60 -9.22
CA PRO A 139 -21.96 -20.36 -9.73
C PRO A 139 -22.08 -19.14 -8.82
N ILE A 140 -23.20 -19.00 -8.09
CA ILE A 140 -23.40 -17.91 -7.12
C ILE A 140 -22.41 -17.98 -5.94
N ASN A 141 -21.87 -19.15 -5.63
CA ASN A 141 -20.84 -19.34 -4.61
C ASN A 141 -19.41 -19.11 -5.15
N CYS A 142 -19.26 -18.90 -6.45
CA CYS A 142 -17.99 -18.57 -7.10
C CYS A 142 -17.94 -17.09 -7.52
N PHE A 143 -19.09 -16.53 -7.93
CA PHE A 143 -19.24 -15.15 -8.40
C PHE A 143 -20.61 -14.60 -7.96
N ASN A 144 -20.62 -13.70 -6.99
CA ASN A 144 -21.85 -13.10 -6.46
C ASN A 144 -21.90 -11.58 -6.59
N ILE A 145 -20.84 -10.95 -7.11
CA ILE A 145 -20.79 -9.52 -7.38
C ILE A 145 -20.16 -9.23 -8.75
N ARG A 146 -20.49 -8.06 -9.29
CA ARG A 146 -19.71 -7.45 -10.37
C ARG A 146 -19.55 -5.95 -10.18
N PHE A 147 -18.50 -5.39 -10.76
CA PHE A 147 -18.23 -3.95 -10.78
C PHE A 147 -17.28 -3.62 -11.94
N LYS A 148 -17.11 -2.33 -12.26
CA LYS A 148 -16.12 -1.90 -13.25
C LYS A 148 -14.81 -1.52 -12.57
N PRO A 149 -13.64 -1.76 -13.18
CA PRO A 149 -12.35 -1.37 -12.60
C PRO A 149 -12.27 0.12 -12.24
N GLN A 150 -12.85 1.00 -13.06
CA GLN A 150 -12.92 2.44 -12.82
C GLN A 150 -13.70 2.83 -11.54
N ASP A 151 -14.54 1.94 -11.02
CA ASP A 151 -15.30 2.20 -9.79
C ASP A 151 -14.48 1.89 -8.53
N VAL A 152 -13.26 1.34 -8.67
CA VAL A 152 -12.38 0.98 -7.55
C VAL A 152 -11.45 2.14 -7.22
N LYS A 153 -11.55 2.63 -5.99
CA LYS A 153 -10.57 3.53 -5.37
C LYS A 153 -9.81 2.76 -4.30
N PHE A 154 -8.54 2.44 -4.55
CA PHE A 154 -7.68 1.87 -3.51
C PHE A 154 -7.46 2.89 -2.40
N ILE A 155 -7.43 2.40 -1.16
CA ILE A 155 -7.22 3.22 0.04
C ILE A 155 -5.75 3.05 0.42
N SER A 156 -5.04 4.17 0.56
CA SER A 156 -3.65 4.11 1.02
C SER A 156 -3.61 3.58 2.45
N ILE A 157 -2.54 2.85 2.82
CA ILE A 157 -2.32 2.38 4.21
C ILE A 157 -2.31 3.55 5.21
N ASP A 158 -2.11 4.76 4.72
CA ASP A 158 -2.04 6.00 5.48
C ASP A 158 -3.44 6.61 5.76
N ASP A 159 -4.47 6.19 5.01
CA ASP A 159 -5.88 6.57 5.19
C ASP A 159 -6.61 5.67 6.21
N PHE A 160 -5.86 5.18 7.20
CA PHE A 160 -6.29 4.09 8.07
C PHE A 160 -7.39 4.51 9.04
N HIS A 161 -8.61 4.05 8.80
CA HIS A 161 -9.64 4.00 9.83
C HIS A 161 -9.62 2.63 10.50
N SER A 162 -9.37 2.61 11.82
CA SER A 162 -9.53 1.39 12.61
C SER A 162 -11.01 1.09 12.80
N PHE A 163 -11.48 0.01 12.15
CA PHE A 163 -12.76 -0.59 12.49
C PHE A 163 -12.60 -1.40 13.78
N HIS A 164 -12.83 -0.76 14.93
CA HIS A 164 -12.98 -1.46 16.19
C HIS A 164 -14.41 -2.01 16.24
N GLU A 165 -14.57 -3.33 16.42
CA GLU A 165 -15.87 -4.05 16.61
C GLU A 165 -16.57 -4.68 15.38
N LEU A 166 -15.89 -4.96 14.26
CA LEU A 166 -16.52 -5.70 13.14
C LEU A 166 -16.22 -7.21 13.18
N THR A 167 -17.27 -8.04 13.21
CA THR A 167 -17.19 -9.51 13.11
C THR A 167 -17.07 -9.98 11.65
N ARG A 168 -16.57 -11.20 11.45
CA ARG A 168 -16.31 -11.78 10.12
C ARG A 168 -17.63 -12.14 9.41
N TYR A 169 -17.66 -12.04 8.08
CA TYR A 169 -18.75 -12.50 7.19
C TYR A 169 -20.05 -11.66 7.13
N ASN A 170 -20.06 -10.45 7.67
CA ASN A 170 -21.23 -9.57 7.62
C ASN A 170 -21.00 -8.38 6.68
N LEU A 171 -22.09 -7.93 6.03
CA LEU A 171 -22.13 -6.71 5.23
C LEU A 171 -22.75 -5.59 6.08
N TYR A 172 -21.93 -4.67 6.59
CA TYR A 172 -22.36 -3.66 7.55
C TYR A 172 -22.87 -2.40 6.88
N GLU A 173 -23.92 -1.77 7.41
CA GLU A 173 -24.28 -0.39 7.06
C GLU A 173 -23.21 0.59 7.54
N ASN A 174 -22.79 1.51 6.67
CA ASN A 174 -22.00 2.66 7.11
C ASN A 174 -22.93 3.70 7.76
N LYS A 175 -23.23 3.54 9.06
CA LYS A 175 -24.15 4.42 9.80
C LYS A 175 -23.61 5.83 10.09
N HIS A 176 -22.35 6.11 9.76
CA HIS A 176 -21.77 7.44 9.91
C HIS A 176 -21.99 8.31 8.68
N SER A 177 -23.25 8.66 8.43
CA SER A 177 -23.60 9.68 7.46
C SER A 177 -23.21 11.08 7.98
N SER A 178 -22.25 11.70 7.29
CA SER A 178 -22.15 13.14 7.05
C SER A 178 -22.15 14.12 8.25
N LYS A 179 -21.02 14.21 8.99
CA LYS A 179 -20.40 15.50 9.45
C LYS A 179 -19.20 15.40 10.40
N GLN A 180 -18.82 14.21 10.89
CA GLN A 180 -17.73 14.07 11.88
C GLN A 180 -16.55 13.19 11.46
N LEU A 181 -16.51 12.70 10.21
CA LEU A 181 -15.40 11.87 9.69
C LEU A 181 -14.59 12.51 8.56
N PHE A 182 -14.90 13.76 8.20
CA PHE A 182 -14.13 14.55 7.24
C PHE A 182 -13.30 15.58 8.00
N VAL A 183 -12.26 15.13 8.70
CA VAL A 183 -11.11 16.01 8.97
C VAL A 183 -10.15 15.72 7.83
N GLY A 184 -10.20 16.58 6.83
CA GLY A 184 -9.52 16.38 5.56
C GLY A 184 -8.01 16.23 5.70
N PHE A 185 -7.43 15.50 4.75
CA PHE A 185 -6.15 15.85 4.17
C PHE A 185 -6.13 15.30 2.73
N ASP A 186 -6.37 16.22 1.79
CA ASP A 186 -6.26 16.00 0.35
C ASP A 186 -4.77 15.82 0.00
N SER A 187 -4.35 14.66 -0.51
CA SER A 187 -2.94 14.52 -0.94
C SER A 187 -2.61 13.44 -2.00
N GLU A 188 -3.59 12.84 -2.69
CA GLU A 188 -3.30 11.92 -3.82
C GLU A 188 -3.80 12.41 -5.19
N ASP A 189 -4.51 13.54 -5.27
CA ASP A 189 -4.95 14.10 -6.56
C ASP A 189 -3.76 14.58 -7.42
N GLN A 190 -2.66 15.06 -6.82
CA GLN A 190 -1.49 15.54 -7.59
C GLN A 190 -0.60 14.44 -8.17
N LEU A 191 -0.60 13.21 -7.62
CA LEU A 191 0.19 12.11 -8.18
C LEU A 191 -0.48 11.51 -9.43
N LEU A 192 -1.81 11.52 -9.47
CA LEU A 192 -2.62 11.05 -10.59
C LEU A 192 -2.67 12.08 -11.72
N ASP A 193 -2.81 13.37 -11.39
CA ASP A 193 -2.84 14.47 -12.38
C ASP A 193 -1.54 14.52 -13.20
N ASP A 194 -0.38 14.41 -12.58
CA ASP A 194 0.92 14.37 -13.26
C ASP A 194 1.13 13.10 -14.11
N VAL A 195 0.61 11.94 -13.67
CA VAL A 195 0.70 10.69 -14.44
C VAL A 195 -0.19 10.78 -15.67
N THR A 196 -1.38 11.38 -15.55
CA THR A 196 -2.22 11.71 -16.70
C THR A 196 -1.60 12.78 -17.60
N GLU A 197 -0.84 13.73 -17.05
CA GLU A 197 -0.12 14.75 -17.83
C GLU A 197 1.07 14.13 -18.61
N ILE A 198 1.80 13.18 -18.02
CA ILE A 198 2.84 12.41 -18.71
C ILE A 198 2.24 11.46 -19.76
N MET A 199 1.11 10.82 -19.48
CA MET A 199 0.39 10.00 -20.46
C MET A 199 -0.09 10.81 -21.67
N ASN A 200 -0.35 12.10 -21.48
CA ASN A 200 -0.76 13.05 -22.53
C ASN A 200 0.42 13.83 -23.15
N SER A 201 1.66 13.56 -22.75
CA SER A 201 2.85 14.25 -23.25
C SER A 201 3.54 13.50 -24.39
N ASP A 202 4.09 14.26 -25.35
CA ASP A 202 4.72 13.81 -26.60
C ASP A 202 6.11 13.17 -26.40
N VAL A 203 6.29 12.39 -25.32
CA VAL A 203 7.55 11.70 -25.00
C VAL A 203 7.61 10.30 -25.60
N SER A 204 8.83 9.84 -25.88
CA SER A 204 9.08 8.51 -26.43
C SER A 204 8.64 7.40 -25.45
N GLU A 205 8.26 6.25 -25.99
CA GLU A 205 7.78 5.10 -25.21
C GLU A 205 8.79 4.62 -24.15
N THR A 206 10.07 4.74 -24.45
CA THR A 206 11.18 4.37 -23.56
C THR A 206 11.39 5.37 -22.41
N GLU A 207 11.16 6.67 -22.64
CA GLU A 207 11.18 7.69 -21.58
C GLU A 207 9.97 7.57 -20.66
N ARG A 208 8.79 7.26 -21.23
CA ARG A 208 7.57 7.00 -20.47
C ARG A 208 7.72 5.82 -19.52
N GLU A 209 8.27 4.71 -19.98
CA GLU A 209 8.58 3.56 -19.12
C GLU A 209 9.59 3.88 -18.01
N THR A 210 10.59 4.71 -18.33
CA THR A 210 11.63 5.11 -17.37
C THR A 210 11.06 6.02 -16.28
N LEU A 211 10.20 6.98 -16.65
CA LEU A 211 9.48 7.86 -15.73
C LEU A 211 8.49 7.08 -14.86
N MET A 212 7.76 6.11 -15.43
CA MET A 212 6.85 5.23 -14.67
C MET A 212 7.62 4.32 -13.69
N LYS A 213 8.72 3.69 -14.12
CA LYS A 213 9.58 2.85 -13.25
C LYS A 213 10.24 3.68 -12.14
N ALA A 214 10.65 4.91 -12.41
CA ALA A 214 11.16 5.84 -11.40
C ALA A 214 10.08 6.21 -10.36
N ARG A 215 8.85 6.48 -10.80
CA ARG A 215 7.73 6.88 -9.92
C ARG A 215 7.21 5.72 -9.06
N VAL A 216 7.07 4.52 -9.62
CA VAL A 216 6.74 3.28 -8.88
C VAL A 216 7.88 2.91 -7.91
N GLY A 217 9.14 3.09 -8.34
CA GLY A 217 10.33 2.90 -7.52
C GLY A 217 10.37 3.84 -6.32
N GLN A 218 10.02 5.12 -6.50
CA GLN A 218 9.91 6.11 -5.43
C GLN A 218 8.79 5.76 -4.43
N GLY A 219 7.63 5.28 -4.91
CA GLY A 219 6.53 4.84 -4.04
C GLY A 219 6.90 3.62 -3.18
N LYS A 220 7.57 2.63 -3.77
CA LYS A 220 8.06 1.43 -3.04
C LYS A 220 9.17 1.79 -2.05
N TYR A 221 10.10 2.65 -2.46
CA TYR A 221 11.18 3.13 -1.60
C TYR A 221 10.64 3.89 -0.38
N ARG A 222 9.73 4.86 -0.57
CA ARG A 222 9.10 5.59 0.54
C ARG A 222 8.44 4.64 1.55
N LYS A 223 7.69 3.64 1.08
CA LYS A 223 7.06 2.62 1.95
C LYS A 223 8.10 1.84 2.76
N ASN A 224 9.25 1.51 2.17
CA ASN A 224 10.34 0.84 2.87
C ASN A 224 10.98 1.75 3.93
N VAL A 225 11.16 3.04 3.65
CA VAL A 225 11.66 4.02 4.63
C VAL A 225 10.69 4.13 5.81
N ILE A 226 9.39 4.34 5.55
CA ILE A 226 8.35 4.39 6.60
C ILE A 226 8.38 3.11 7.46
N ARG A 227 8.58 1.93 6.85
CA ARG A 227 8.68 0.66 7.59
C ARG A 227 9.86 0.65 8.55
N VAL A 228 11.05 1.06 8.09
CA VAL A 228 12.28 1.06 8.90
C VAL A 228 12.18 2.05 10.06
N TRP A 229 11.58 3.22 9.82
CA TRP A 229 11.37 4.26 10.83
C TRP A 229 10.18 3.98 11.77
N GLY A 230 9.33 2.99 11.43
CA GLY A 230 8.16 2.59 12.22
C GLY A 230 7.01 3.59 12.26
N ASN A 231 7.14 4.75 11.59
CA ASN A 231 6.13 5.79 11.46
C ASN A 231 6.37 6.63 10.20
N GLU A 232 5.37 7.45 9.84
CA GLU A 232 5.50 8.46 8.78
C GLU A 232 5.57 9.86 9.40
N ALA A 233 6.71 10.20 9.99
CA ALA A 233 6.99 11.53 10.51
C ALA A 233 8.43 11.94 10.21
N CYS A 234 8.67 13.26 10.19
CA CYS A 234 10.02 13.78 10.03
C CYS A 234 10.90 13.28 11.18
N ALA A 235 12.04 12.68 10.85
CA ALA A 235 13.01 12.17 11.81
C ALA A 235 13.56 13.25 12.77
N VAL A 236 13.49 14.52 12.35
CA VAL A 236 14.06 15.67 13.07
C VAL A 236 13.00 16.45 13.83
N THR A 237 11.89 16.78 13.18
CA THR A 237 10.85 17.68 13.73
C THR A 237 9.67 16.93 14.30
N LEU A 238 9.57 15.62 14.03
CA LEU A 238 8.42 14.76 14.34
C LEU A 238 7.12 15.19 13.66
N ASN A 239 7.19 16.11 12.69
CA ASN A 239 6.04 16.53 11.91
C ASN A 239 5.54 15.37 11.05
N SER A 240 4.25 15.05 11.18
CA SER A 240 3.60 13.95 10.46
C SER A 240 2.75 14.40 9.27
N VAL A 241 2.85 15.68 8.86
CA VAL A 241 2.15 16.20 7.67
C VAL A 241 2.83 15.63 6.42
N ARG A 242 2.20 14.63 5.81
CA ARG A 242 2.76 13.82 4.71
C ARG A 242 3.27 14.65 3.53
N GLU A 243 2.55 15.69 3.18
CA GLU A 243 2.75 16.56 2.01
C GLU A 243 4.07 17.33 2.11
N VAL A 244 4.52 17.61 3.32
CA VAL A 244 5.82 18.25 3.54
C VAL A 244 6.95 17.24 3.66
N LEU A 245 6.65 15.95 3.81
CA LEU A 245 7.63 14.89 4.02
C LEU A 245 8.18 14.34 2.71
N ILE A 246 9.49 14.26 2.62
CA ILE A 246 10.26 13.65 1.55
C ILE A 246 10.99 12.44 2.13
N ALA A 247 10.92 11.30 1.41
CA ALA A 247 11.79 10.15 1.70
C ALA A 247 13.15 10.41 1.04
N SER A 248 14.04 11.03 1.80
CA SER A 248 15.36 11.46 1.36
C SER A 248 16.34 10.29 1.37
N HIS A 249 17.04 10.05 0.26
CA HIS A 249 18.12 9.05 0.20
C HIS A 249 19.35 9.54 0.99
N ILE A 250 19.92 8.66 1.81
CA ILE A 250 21.17 8.95 2.51
C ILE A 250 22.36 8.84 1.55
N LYS A 251 22.49 7.69 0.90
CA LYS A 251 23.35 7.49 -0.25
C LYS A 251 22.53 7.73 -1.50
N ALA A 252 22.86 8.78 -2.24
CA ALA A 252 22.09 9.23 -3.39
C ALA A 252 21.94 8.12 -4.43
N TRP A 253 20.78 8.09 -5.09
CA TRP A 253 20.38 7.03 -6.04
C TRP A 253 21.45 6.68 -7.10
N LYS A 254 22.12 7.71 -7.61
CA LYS A 254 23.18 7.60 -8.64
C LYS A 254 24.45 6.92 -8.12
N ASP A 255 24.70 7.00 -6.81
CA ASP A 255 25.90 6.50 -6.16
C ASP A 255 25.68 5.09 -5.58
N CYS A 256 24.43 4.60 -5.54
CA CYS A 256 24.09 3.24 -5.17
C CYS A 256 24.61 2.21 -6.19
N SER A 257 25.19 1.11 -5.69
CA SER A 257 25.80 0.05 -6.49
C SER A 257 24.78 -0.84 -7.19
N ASP A 258 23.62 -1.05 -6.57
CA ASP A 258 22.59 -1.95 -7.06
C ASP A 258 21.16 -1.50 -6.71
N SER A 259 20.18 -2.28 -7.16
CA SER A 259 18.76 -2.06 -6.88
C SER A 259 18.37 -2.33 -5.43
N THR A 260 19.15 -3.11 -4.69
CA THR A 260 18.92 -3.41 -3.28
C THR A 260 19.16 -2.16 -2.46
N GLU A 261 20.31 -1.49 -2.64
CA GLU A 261 20.62 -0.21 -1.95
C GLU A 261 19.63 0.91 -2.32
N ARG A 262 19.18 0.94 -3.58
CA ARG A 262 18.21 1.94 -4.08
C ARG A 262 16.83 1.81 -3.45
N LEU A 263 16.43 0.59 -3.09
CA LEU A 263 15.15 0.29 -2.48
C LEU A 263 15.24 0.00 -0.97
N ASP A 264 16.44 0.04 -0.38
CA ASP A 264 16.63 -0.22 1.04
C ASP A 264 16.06 0.92 1.89
N GLY A 265 15.13 0.58 2.79
CA GLY A 265 14.53 1.57 3.69
C GLY A 265 15.53 2.14 4.70
N ALA A 266 16.60 1.40 5.03
CA ALA A 266 17.68 1.89 5.89
C ALA A 266 18.57 2.92 5.18
N ASN A 267 18.48 3.02 3.84
CA ASN A 267 19.13 4.08 3.05
C ASN A 267 18.25 5.34 2.95
N GLY A 268 17.32 5.55 3.87
CA GLY A 268 16.39 6.68 3.78
C GLY A 268 16.01 7.30 5.11
N ILE A 269 15.65 8.58 5.04
CA ILE A 269 15.19 9.39 6.16
C ILE A 269 13.95 10.17 5.71
N LEU A 270 12.90 10.19 6.53
CA LEU A 270 11.78 11.10 6.31
C LEU A 270 12.14 12.50 6.82
N LEU A 271 12.15 13.48 5.93
CA LEU A 271 12.51 14.87 6.24
C LEU A 271 11.47 15.83 5.67
N GLU A 272 11.25 16.96 6.34
CA GLU A 272 10.50 18.07 5.74
C GLU A 272 11.24 18.60 4.51
N ALA A 273 10.53 19.13 3.51
CA ALA A 273 11.13 19.59 2.24
C ALA A 273 12.35 20.52 2.39
N THR A 274 12.36 21.38 3.41
CA THR A 274 13.50 22.26 3.67
C THR A 274 14.69 21.52 4.28
N LEU A 275 14.44 20.55 5.17
CA LEU A 275 15.47 19.72 5.79
C LEU A 275 16.04 18.71 4.80
N ASP A 276 15.18 18.11 3.97
CA ASP A 276 15.58 17.29 2.83
C ASP A 276 16.57 18.05 1.94
N LYS A 277 16.22 19.29 1.55
CA LYS A 277 17.11 20.04 0.66
C LYS A 277 18.46 20.37 1.29
N LEU A 278 18.47 20.66 2.59
CA LEU A 278 19.72 20.89 3.34
C LEU A 278 20.54 19.59 3.45
N PHE A 279 19.87 18.45 3.66
CA PHE A 279 20.51 17.15 3.76
C PHE A 279 21.08 16.69 2.42
N ASP A 280 20.28 16.63 1.35
CA ASP A 280 20.68 16.27 -0.02
C ASP A 280 21.81 17.14 -0.57
N SER A 281 21.84 18.43 -0.19
CA SER A 281 22.93 19.33 -0.56
C SER A 281 24.21 19.15 0.28
N HIS A 282 24.18 18.28 1.28
CA HIS A 282 25.18 18.09 2.33
C HIS A 282 25.51 19.37 3.11
N LEU A 283 24.49 20.18 3.36
CA LEU A 283 24.53 21.34 4.25
C LEU A 283 24.03 21.02 5.66
N MET A 284 23.38 19.86 5.82
CA MET A 284 22.99 19.23 7.07
C MET A 284 23.41 17.75 7.05
N SER A 285 23.74 17.17 8.20
CA SER A 285 23.87 15.72 8.34
C SER A 285 23.61 15.24 9.77
N LEU A 286 23.66 13.92 9.97
CA LEU A 286 23.44 13.25 11.25
C LEU A 286 24.72 12.48 11.64
N PHE A 287 25.29 12.79 12.80
CA PHE A 287 26.54 12.17 13.26
C PHE A 287 26.28 11.25 14.43
N TYR A 288 26.80 10.02 14.37
CA TYR A 288 26.73 9.11 15.51
C TYR A 288 27.27 9.79 16.78
N LYS A 289 26.49 9.71 17.87
CA LYS A 289 26.86 10.28 19.17
C LYS A 289 27.12 9.18 20.19
N LYS A 290 26.13 8.32 20.40
CA LYS A 290 26.15 7.14 21.29
C LYS A 290 24.94 6.29 20.96
N LYS A 291 25.00 4.98 21.21
CA LYS A 291 23.85 4.03 21.25
C LYS A 291 22.59 4.51 20.50
N ASN A 292 22.50 4.24 19.20
CA ASN A 292 21.36 4.57 18.34
C ASN A 292 20.95 6.06 18.27
N GLU A 293 21.73 6.98 18.85
CA GLU A 293 21.50 8.42 18.77
C GLU A 293 22.47 9.07 17.77
N PHE A 294 21.90 9.86 16.88
CA PHE A 294 22.62 10.66 15.89
C PHE A 294 22.35 12.14 16.11
N GLU A 295 23.41 12.93 16.27
CA GLU A 295 23.36 14.37 16.46
C GLU A 295 23.19 15.10 15.13
N ILE A 296 22.24 16.04 15.09
CA ILE A 296 22.00 16.91 13.94
C ILE A 296 23.10 17.97 13.87
N ARG A 297 23.75 18.05 12.72
CA ARG A 297 24.77 19.08 12.42
C ARG A 297 24.45 19.80 11.14
N PHE A 298 24.67 21.10 11.13
CA PHE A 298 24.62 21.93 9.94
C PHE A 298 26.02 22.43 9.60
N SER A 299 26.27 22.69 8.33
CA SER A 299 27.53 23.29 7.88
C SER A 299 27.69 24.68 8.49
N HIS A 300 28.90 24.96 9.00
CA HIS A 300 29.24 26.24 9.62
C HIS A 300 29.02 27.44 8.67
N SER A 301 29.19 27.22 7.36
CA SER A 301 29.06 28.24 6.32
C SER A 301 27.63 28.80 6.18
N ILE A 302 26.62 27.98 6.51
CA ILE A 302 25.21 28.37 6.41
C ILE A 302 24.54 28.56 7.79
N LEU A 303 25.08 27.97 8.86
CA LEU A 303 24.46 27.96 10.18
C LEU A 303 24.10 29.38 10.65
N ARG A 304 24.96 30.37 10.43
CA ARG A 304 24.68 31.78 10.81
C ARG A 304 23.55 32.43 10.00
N LYS A 305 23.39 32.02 8.74
CA LYS A 305 22.39 32.55 7.79
C LYS A 305 21.02 31.90 7.97
N LEU A 306 20.96 30.72 8.56
CA LEU A 306 19.69 30.02 8.80
C LEU A 306 18.80 30.76 9.81
N PRO A 307 17.47 30.67 9.65
CA PRO A 307 16.51 31.09 10.67
C PRO A 307 16.79 30.44 12.03
N LYS A 308 16.37 31.12 13.11
CA LYS A 308 16.59 30.66 14.49
C LYS A 308 16.15 29.20 14.70
N TYR A 309 14.99 28.83 14.15
CA TYR A 309 14.45 27.48 14.21
C TYR A 309 15.48 26.37 13.87
N TYR A 310 16.21 26.49 12.76
CA TYR A 310 17.21 25.48 12.38
C TYR A 310 18.47 25.52 13.24
N LYS A 311 18.83 26.71 13.74
CA LYS A 311 19.95 26.84 14.69
C LYS A 311 19.64 26.13 15.99
N ASP A 312 18.38 26.23 16.44
CA ASP A 312 17.91 25.56 17.65
C ASP A 312 17.92 24.04 17.47
N LEU A 313 17.72 23.50 16.25
CA LEU A 313 17.85 22.06 15.97
C LEU A 313 19.31 21.53 16.03
N ALA A 314 20.31 22.39 15.91
CA ALA A 314 21.71 21.95 15.93
C ALA A 314 22.07 21.36 17.31
N GLY A 315 22.64 20.15 17.32
CA GLY A 315 23.01 19.45 18.55
C GLY A 315 21.90 18.60 19.18
N PHE A 316 20.66 18.70 18.69
CA PHE A 316 19.60 17.73 19.01
C PHE A 316 19.93 16.37 18.40
N THR A 317 19.33 15.31 18.96
CA THR A 317 19.58 13.94 18.55
C THR A 317 18.33 13.29 17.96
N VAL A 318 18.54 12.58 16.86
CA VAL A 318 17.59 11.63 16.28
C VAL A 318 17.91 10.24 16.83
N ASN A 319 16.88 9.49 17.22
CA ASN A 319 17.02 8.15 17.78
C ASN A 319 16.49 7.11 16.78
N ILE A 320 17.23 6.00 16.63
CA ILE A 320 16.89 4.90 15.70
C ILE A 320 16.53 3.59 16.41
N ASP A 321 16.08 3.63 17.67
CA ASP A 321 15.70 2.44 18.45
C ASP A 321 14.52 1.66 17.86
N CYS A 322 13.77 2.26 16.93
CA CYS A 322 12.75 1.57 16.15
C CYS A 322 13.32 0.58 15.13
N MET A 323 14.59 0.73 14.74
CA MET A 323 15.24 -0.12 13.74
C MET A 323 15.72 -1.44 14.36
N SER A 324 15.64 -2.52 13.59
CA SER A 324 16.32 -3.77 13.95
C SER A 324 17.85 -3.60 13.96
N HIS A 325 18.57 -4.55 14.56
CA HIS A 325 20.03 -4.49 14.62
C HIS A 325 20.67 -4.38 13.23
N ASP A 326 20.18 -5.16 12.25
CA ASP A 326 20.68 -5.16 10.88
C ASP A 326 20.33 -3.85 10.15
N GLU A 327 19.13 -3.30 10.37
CA GLU A 327 18.73 -2.02 9.78
C GLU A 327 19.55 -0.86 10.34
N ALA A 328 19.79 -0.83 11.65
CA ALA A 328 20.64 0.18 12.28
C ALA A 328 22.10 0.12 11.79
N ALA A 329 22.64 -1.09 11.57
CA ALA A 329 23.97 -1.26 11.00
C ALA A 329 24.06 -0.72 9.57
N ARG A 330 23.08 -1.03 8.71
CA ARG A 330 23.02 -0.49 7.34
C ARG A 330 22.82 1.03 7.33
N PHE A 331 21.90 1.54 8.14
CA PHE A 331 21.68 2.98 8.29
C PHE A 331 22.97 3.71 8.66
N SER A 332 23.71 3.18 9.62
CA SER A 332 25.00 3.74 10.05
C SER A 332 26.02 3.77 8.91
N SER A 333 26.12 2.70 8.12
CA SER A 333 26.99 2.63 6.94
C SER A 333 26.63 3.68 5.87
N TYR A 334 25.33 3.86 5.56
CA TYR A 334 24.92 4.92 4.64
C TYR A 334 25.22 6.31 5.21
N MET A 335 25.01 6.53 6.51
CA MET A 335 25.31 7.80 7.15
C MET A 335 26.81 8.12 7.16
N GLU A 336 27.70 7.12 7.31
CA GLU A 336 29.14 7.30 7.16
C GLU A 336 29.50 7.82 5.75
N HIS A 337 28.89 7.25 4.70
CA HIS A 337 29.05 7.72 3.33
C HIS A 337 28.60 9.18 3.16
N HIS A 338 27.40 9.52 3.64
CA HIS A 338 26.88 10.89 3.57
C HIS A 338 27.74 11.88 4.36
N ASN A 339 28.22 11.48 5.55
CA ASN A 339 29.07 12.30 6.41
C ASN A 339 30.43 12.63 5.76
N ALA A 340 31.00 11.71 4.99
CA ALA A 340 32.22 11.96 4.23
C ALA A 340 32.02 13.06 3.16
N LEU A 341 30.88 13.04 2.46
CA LEU A 341 30.52 14.07 1.48
C LEU A 341 30.26 15.43 2.15
N PHE A 342 29.54 15.42 3.29
CA PHE A 342 29.32 16.61 4.11
C PHE A 342 30.63 17.27 4.57
N GLN A 343 31.59 16.49 5.07
CA GLN A 343 32.89 17.00 5.49
C GLN A 343 33.67 17.60 4.31
N SER A 344 33.70 16.90 3.17
CA SER A 344 34.42 17.38 1.96
C SER A 344 33.90 18.73 1.43
N LYS A 345 32.61 19.04 1.66
CA LYS A 345 32.00 20.32 1.28
C LYS A 345 32.16 21.40 2.36
N CYS A 346 32.43 21.03 3.61
CA CYS A 346 32.67 21.99 4.68
C CYS A 346 34.12 22.48 4.75
N GLU A 347 35.07 21.73 4.17
CA GLU A 347 36.49 22.08 4.08
C GLU A 347 36.83 22.99 2.89
N LYS A 348 35.87 23.23 1.99
CA LYS A 348 35.94 24.19 0.89
C LYS A 348 35.13 25.44 1.22
#